data_AF-A0A2G6FIU2-F1
#
_entry.id   AF-A0A2G6FIU2-F1
#
_cell.length_a   1.000
_cell.length_b   1.000
_cell.length_c   1.000
_cell.angle_alpha   90.00
_cell.angle_beta   90.00
_cell.angle_gamma   90.00
#
_symmetry.space_group_name_H-M   'P 1'
#
loop_
_entity.id
_entity.type
_entity.pdbx_description
1 polymer ?
#
loop_
_entity_poly.entity_id
_entity_poly.type
_entity_poly.pdbx_seq_one_letter_code
_entity_poly.pdbx_strand_id
1 'polypeptide(L)'
;PWGMVETIGFIIAGRPDIFGAFTRYLLNYVAEESTRNQAVWALAEIAKTRPDLVRNTPFYSLFHFLKHPDKQIRGQMARLLGNLQAKEAMMQLMERGGDREIFCYYADGAMCEMSVADAARQAIAKIQGGKSE
;
A
#
# COMPACT_ATOMS: atom_id res chain seq x y z
N PRO A 1 8.77 -15.04 -1.37
CA PRO A 1 9.99 -14.98 -0.54
C PRO A 1 10.20 -13.55 -0.03
N TRP A 2 10.35 -13.38 1.28
CA TRP A 2 10.80 -12.11 1.86
C TRP A 2 12.25 -11.84 1.49
N GLY A 3 12.56 -10.63 1.03
CA GLY A 3 13.90 -10.26 0.57
C GLY A 3 14.33 -8.87 1.00
N MET A 4 15.25 -8.28 0.23
CA MET A 4 15.87 -6.99 0.52
C MET A 4 14.82 -5.86 0.64
N VAL A 5 13.91 -5.76 -0.33
CA VAL A 5 12.95 -4.64 -0.40
C VAL A 5 11.96 -4.68 0.76
N GLU A 6 11.46 -5.87 1.11
CA GLU A 6 10.61 -6.05 2.28
C GLU A 6 11.36 -5.73 3.57
N THR A 7 12.63 -6.11 3.68
CA THR A 7 13.47 -5.80 4.84
C THR A 7 13.63 -4.29 5.03
N ILE A 8 13.90 -3.55 3.94
CA ILE A 8 13.96 -2.08 3.97
C ILE A 8 12.62 -1.50 4.44
N GLY A 9 11.51 -1.95 3.85
CA GLY A 9 10.16 -1.52 4.22
C GLY A 9 9.84 -1.77 5.69
N PHE A 10 10.16 -2.96 6.19
CA PHE A 10 9.91 -3.37 7.56
C PHE A 10 10.70 -2.53 8.57
N ILE A 11 12.00 -2.28 8.30
CA ILE A 11 12.85 -1.44 9.16
C ILE A 11 12.31 -0.01 9.21
N ILE A 12 11.96 0.58 8.06
CA ILE A 12 11.42 1.94 8.01
C ILE A 12 10.06 2.01 8.73
N ALA A 13 9.17 1.03 8.53
CA ALA A 13 7.88 1.00 9.21
C ALA A 13 8.01 0.85 10.74
N GLY A 14 9.03 0.11 11.22
CA GLY A 14 9.31 -0.08 12.64
C GLY A 14 9.98 1.11 13.33
N ARG A 15 10.80 1.89 12.61
CA ARG A 15 11.51 3.08 13.13
C ARG A 15 11.49 4.25 12.13
N PRO A 16 10.30 4.80 11.81
CA PRO A 16 10.19 5.88 10.83
C PRO A 16 10.76 7.21 11.33
N ASP A 17 10.96 7.35 12.64
CA ASP A 17 11.67 8.46 13.28
C ASP A 17 13.15 8.53 12.89
N ILE A 18 13.80 7.38 12.68
CA ILE A 18 15.21 7.30 12.26
C ILE A 18 15.31 7.18 10.73
N PHE A 19 14.52 6.28 10.14
CA PHE A 19 14.70 5.86 8.75
C PHE A 19 13.68 6.45 7.78
N GLY A 20 12.75 7.29 8.24
CA GLY A 20 11.64 7.78 7.42
C GLY A 20 12.07 8.51 6.14
N ALA A 21 13.21 9.21 6.18
CA ALA A 21 13.76 9.91 5.01
C ALA A 21 14.10 8.97 3.84
N PHE A 22 14.30 7.67 4.11
CA PHE A 22 14.59 6.67 3.08
C PHE A 22 13.34 6.16 2.33
N THR A 23 12.13 6.47 2.82
CA THR A 23 10.86 6.04 2.20
C THR A 23 10.78 6.37 0.71
N ARG A 24 11.24 7.56 0.32
CA ARG A 24 11.24 8.01 -1.09
C ARG A 24 11.99 7.08 -2.03
N TYR A 25 13.03 6.38 -1.56
CA TYR A 25 13.83 5.48 -2.39
C TYR A 25 13.10 4.18 -2.72
N LEU A 26 12.07 3.81 -1.95
CA LEU A 26 11.22 2.66 -2.28
C LEU A 26 10.48 2.84 -3.61
N LEU A 27 10.22 4.08 -4.04
CA LEU A 27 9.60 4.37 -5.33
C LEU A 27 10.43 3.85 -6.52
N ASN A 28 11.77 3.83 -6.41
CA ASN A 28 12.64 3.32 -7.46
C ASN A 28 12.37 1.83 -7.72
N TYR A 29 12.00 1.07 -6.69
CA TYR A 29 11.69 -0.36 -6.79
C TYR A 29 10.26 -0.64 -7.28
N VAL A 30 9.39 0.37 -7.31
CA VAL A 30 8.03 0.23 -7.87
C VAL A 30 8.09 0.16 -9.40
N ALA A 31 9.04 0.84 -10.04
CA ALA A 31 9.18 0.84 -11.49
C ALA A 31 9.51 -0.57 -12.02
N GLU A 32 10.34 -1.32 -11.29
CA GLU A 32 10.80 -2.66 -11.67
C GLU A 32 9.77 -3.74 -11.33
N GLU A 33 9.36 -4.54 -12.33
CA GLU A 33 8.32 -5.56 -12.17
C GLU A 33 8.64 -6.59 -11.08
N SER A 34 9.90 -7.00 -10.98
CA SER A 34 10.36 -8.02 -10.04
C SER A 34 10.32 -7.58 -8.57
N THR A 35 10.33 -6.27 -8.29
CA THR A 35 10.33 -5.71 -6.93
C THR A 35 9.09 -4.88 -6.61
N ARG A 36 8.21 -4.67 -7.60
CA ARG A 36 7.07 -3.76 -7.48
C ARG A 36 6.13 -4.15 -6.35
N ASN A 37 5.76 -5.42 -6.24
CA ASN A 37 4.85 -5.88 -5.20
C ASN A 37 5.43 -5.64 -3.80
N GLN A 38 6.72 -5.91 -3.64
CA GLN A 38 7.47 -5.73 -2.40
C GLN A 38 7.57 -4.25 -2.02
N ALA A 39 7.82 -3.39 -3.00
CA ALA A 39 7.87 -1.94 -2.79
C ALA A 39 6.51 -1.36 -2.41
N VAL A 40 5.43 -1.76 -3.10
CA VAL A 40 4.07 -1.32 -2.76
C VAL A 40 3.65 -1.84 -1.38
N TRP A 41 3.98 -3.09 -1.05
CA TRP A 41 3.77 -3.62 0.31
C TRP A 41 4.52 -2.79 1.35
N ALA A 42 5.80 -2.50 1.14
CA ALA A 42 6.63 -1.72 2.05
C ALA A 42 6.04 -0.32 2.29
N LEU A 43 5.64 0.37 1.21
CA LEU A 43 4.97 1.67 1.31
C LEU A 43 3.66 1.56 2.10
N ALA A 44 2.88 0.49 1.90
CA ALA A 44 1.63 0.27 2.64
C ALA A 44 1.90 0.08 4.14
N GLU A 45 2.93 -0.67 4.52
CA GLU A 45 3.32 -0.86 5.92
C GLU A 45 3.80 0.43 6.58
N ILE A 46 4.64 1.22 5.91
CA ILE A 46 5.10 2.53 6.41
C ILE A 46 3.92 3.48 6.59
N ALA A 47 2.98 3.49 5.63
CA ALA A 47 1.82 4.36 5.67
C ALA A 47 0.85 4.05 6.81
N LYS A 48 0.93 2.87 7.46
CA LYS A 48 0.08 2.55 8.63
C LYS A 48 0.32 3.51 9.79
N THR A 49 1.57 3.93 10.01
CA THR A 49 1.97 4.77 11.16
C THR A 49 2.39 6.17 10.73
N ARG A 50 2.99 6.31 9.55
CA ARG A 50 3.52 7.59 9.02
C ARG A 50 3.10 7.82 7.58
N PRO A 51 1.79 8.04 7.32
CA PRO A 51 1.27 8.26 5.96
C PRO A 51 1.85 9.51 5.29
N ASP A 52 2.30 10.49 6.07
CA ASP A 52 2.98 11.70 5.60
C ASP A 52 4.25 11.39 4.80
N LEU A 53 5.03 10.36 5.19
CA LEU A 53 6.27 9.99 4.52
C LEU A 53 6.06 9.52 3.08
N VAL A 54 4.91 8.93 2.79
CA VAL A 54 4.55 8.49 1.44
C VAL A 54 3.79 9.60 0.70
N ARG A 55 2.91 10.34 1.38
CA ARG A 55 2.18 11.48 0.79
C ARG A 55 3.11 12.59 0.27
N ASN A 56 4.27 12.78 0.91
CA ASN A 56 5.29 13.74 0.47
C ASN A 56 6.10 13.27 -0.75
N THR A 57 5.75 12.13 -1.34
CA THR A 57 6.36 11.62 -2.56
C THR A 57 5.40 11.76 -3.75
N PRO A 58 5.84 11.54 -5.00
CA PRO A 58 4.96 11.48 -6.18
C PRO A 58 3.99 10.28 -6.21
N PHE A 59 3.33 9.95 -5.09
CA PHE A 59 2.52 8.73 -4.91
C PHE A 59 1.28 8.67 -5.82
N TYR A 60 0.78 9.82 -6.32
CA TYR A 60 -0.31 9.86 -7.29
C TYR A 60 0.00 9.07 -8.57
N SER A 61 1.29 8.98 -8.94
CA SER A 61 1.73 8.15 -10.07
C SER A 61 1.39 6.67 -9.89
N LEU A 62 1.14 6.21 -8.66
CA LEU A 62 0.87 4.82 -8.32
C LEU A 62 -0.60 4.41 -8.51
N PHE A 63 -1.53 5.35 -8.73
CA PHE A 63 -2.97 5.05 -8.76
C PHE A 63 -3.36 4.06 -9.87
N HIS A 64 -2.64 4.08 -10.99
CA HIS A 64 -2.88 3.17 -12.11
C HIS A 64 -2.73 1.69 -11.72
N PHE A 65 -1.97 1.38 -10.66
CA PHE A 65 -1.79 0.01 -10.18
C PHE A 65 -3.06 -0.62 -9.59
N LEU A 66 -4.11 0.15 -9.28
CA LEU A 66 -5.43 -0.41 -8.96
C LEU A 66 -6.03 -1.21 -10.14
N LYS A 67 -5.55 -0.98 -11.37
CA LYS A 67 -5.99 -1.70 -12.58
C LYS A 67 -4.94 -2.69 -13.10
N HIS A 68 -3.89 -2.97 -12.32
CA HIS A 68 -2.82 -3.89 -12.71
C HIS A 68 -3.34 -5.33 -12.90
N PRO A 69 -2.84 -6.12 -13.87
CA PRO A 69 -3.31 -7.50 -14.09
C PRO A 69 -3.03 -8.43 -12.90
N ASP A 70 -1.94 -8.22 -12.17
CA ASP A 70 -1.62 -8.98 -10.95
C ASP A 70 -2.46 -8.53 -9.74
N LYS A 71 -3.21 -9.48 -9.16
CA LYS A 71 -4.00 -9.32 -7.94
C LYS A 71 -3.18 -8.89 -6.71
N GLN A 72 -1.91 -9.33 -6.61
CA GLN A 72 -1.02 -8.93 -5.52
C GLN A 72 -0.82 -7.41 -5.53
N ILE A 73 -0.50 -6.87 -6.71
CA ILE A 73 -0.31 -5.43 -6.91
C ILE A 73 -1.59 -4.65 -6.60
N ARG A 74 -2.75 -5.07 -7.14
CA ARG A 74 -4.03 -4.38 -6.92
C ARG A 74 -4.41 -4.36 -5.43
N GLY A 75 -4.28 -5.50 -4.76
CA GLY A 75 -4.58 -5.66 -3.34
C GLY A 75 -3.69 -4.79 -2.46
N GLN A 76 -2.37 -4.82 -2.68
CA GLN A 76 -1.43 -3.96 -1.96
C GLN A 76 -1.68 -2.47 -2.22
N MET A 77 -2.02 -2.10 -3.45
CA MET A 77 -2.34 -0.72 -3.80
C MET A 77 -3.60 -0.23 -3.07
N ALA A 78 -4.65 -1.06 -2.98
CA ALA A 78 -5.83 -0.72 -2.19
C ALA A 78 -5.49 -0.54 -0.70
N ARG A 79 -4.65 -1.42 -0.13
CA ARG A 79 -4.15 -1.28 1.25
C ARG A 79 -3.39 0.03 1.46
N LEU A 80 -2.46 0.35 0.55
CA LEU A 80 -1.68 1.59 0.59
C LEU A 80 -2.59 2.82 0.59
N LEU A 81 -3.49 2.93 -0.39
CA LEU A 81 -4.36 4.09 -0.53
C LEU A 81 -5.33 4.27 0.65
N GLY A 82 -5.77 3.16 1.26
CA GLY A 82 -6.52 3.18 2.50
C GLY A 82 -5.72 3.73 3.68
N ASN A 83 -4.47 3.29 3.85
CA ASN A 83 -3.58 3.79 4.90
C ASN A 83 -3.21 5.27 4.69
N LEU A 84 -3.08 5.68 3.42
CA LEU A 84 -2.89 7.08 3.05
C LEU A 84 -4.18 7.90 3.14
N GLN A 85 -5.34 7.33 3.46
CA GLN A 85 -6.64 8.02 3.42
C GLN A 85 -6.81 8.87 2.14
N ALA A 86 -6.43 8.32 0.98
CA ALA A 86 -6.39 9.04 -0.29
C ALA A 86 -7.82 9.24 -0.85
N LYS A 87 -8.44 10.38 -0.52
CA LYS A 87 -9.81 10.74 -0.96
C LYS A 87 -9.93 10.78 -2.49
N GLU A 88 -8.85 11.15 -3.16
CA GLU A 88 -8.72 11.24 -4.61
C GLU A 88 -8.83 9.88 -5.31
N ALA A 89 -8.61 8.77 -4.58
CA ALA A 89 -8.71 7.40 -5.10
C ALA A 89 -10.09 6.74 -4.87
N MET A 90 -11.05 7.47 -4.28
CA MET A 90 -12.32 6.88 -3.83
C MET A 90 -13.08 6.18 -4.96
N MET A 91 -13.21 6.82 -6.13
CA MET A 91 -13.93 6.24 -7.27
C MET A 91 -13.24 4.98 -7.79
N GLN A 92 -11.91 5.01 -7.92
CA GLN A 92 -11.12 3.88 -8.39
C GLN A 92 -11.19 2.70 -7.42
N LEU A 93 -11.26 2.95 -6.11
CA LEU A 93 -11.46 1.91 -5.10
C LEU A 93 -12.88 1.32 -5.18
N MET A 94 -13.91 2.14 -5.39
CA MET A 94 -15.30 1.64 -5.56
C MET A 94 -15.42 0.71 -6.77
N GLU A 95 -14.72 1.00 -7.88
CA GLU A 95 -14.66 0.13 -9.06
C GLU A 95 -14.08 -1.26 -8.77
N ARG A 96 -13.38 -1.46 -7.64
CA ARG A 96 -12.79 -2.76 -7.23
C ARG A 96 -13.72 -3.59 -6.35
N GLY A 97 -14.93 -3.13 -6.01
CA GLY A 97 -15.84 -3.82 -5.10
C GLY A 97 -16.27 -5.23 -5.55
N GLY A 98 -16.10 -5.57 -6.82
CA GLY A 98 -16.38 -6.91 -7.37
C GLY A 98 -15.18 -7.85 -7.50
N ASP A 99 -13.95 -7.37 -7.24
CA ASP A 99 -12.72 -8.14 -7.46
C ASP A 99 -12.48 -9.14 -6.32
N ARG A 100 -12.90 -10.40 -6.52
CA ARG A 100 -12.81 -11.47 -5.51
C ARG A 100 -11.47 -12.21 -5.52
N GLU A 101 -10.51 -11.80 -6.34
CA GLU A 101 -9.21 -12.47 -6.36
C GLU A 101 -8.50 -12.29 -5.01
N ILE A 102 -8.01 -13.40 -4.46
CA ILE A 102 -7.29 -13.43 -3.18
C ILE A 102 -5.82 -13.10 -3.41
N PHE A 103 -5.33 -12.14 -2.63
CA PHE A 103 -3.91 -11.83 -2.52
C PHE A 103 -3.43 -12.04 -1.08
N CYS A 104 -2.11 -12.17 -0.94
CA CYS A 104 -1.49 -12.53 0.32
C CYS A 104 -0.50 -11.42 0.71
N TYR A 105 -0.50 -11.02 1.98
CA TYR A 105 0.43 -10.00 2.46
C TYR A 105 0.87 -10.30 3.89
N TYR A 106 2.10 -9.96 4.21
CA TYR A 106 2.58 -10.14 5.57
C TYR A 106 2.19 -8.93 6.43
N ALA A 107 1.66 -9.18 7.61
CA ALA A 107 1.38 -8.16 8.60
C ALA A 107 1.51 -8.76 10.00
N ASP A 108 2.08 -7.99 10.93
CA ASP A 108 2.13 -8.34 12.35
C ASP A 108 2.71 -9.74 12.63
N GLY A 109 3.74 -10.13 11.87
CA GLY A 109 4.40 -11.43 12.04
C GLY A 109 3.69 -12.62 11.39
N ALA A 110 2.58 -12.40 10.68
CA ALA A 110 1.78 -13.45 10.07
C ALA A 110 1.51 -13.22 8.58
N MET A 111 1.36 -14.32 7.85
CA MET A 111 0.83 -14.31 6.49
C MET A 111 -0.68 -14.10 6.55
N CYS A 112 -1.17 -13.02 5.94
CA CYS A 112 -2.60 -12.72 5.83
C CYS A 112 -3.09 -12.95 4.40
N GLU A 113 -4.36 -13.31 4.27
CA GLU A 113 -5.07 -13.42 2.99
C GLU A 113 -6.27 -12.48 2.98
N MET A 114 -6.53 -11.84 1.85
CA MET A 114 -7.66 -10.94 1.67
C MET A 114 -8.04 -10.85 0.20
N SER A 115 -9.33 -10.62 -0.12
CA SER A 115 -9.72 -10.29 -1.48
C SER A 115 -9.40 -8.84 -1.83
N VAL A 116 -9.18 -8.53 -3.11
CA VAL A 116 -9.01 -7.13 -3.55
C VAL A 116 -10.25 -6.29 -3.21
N ALA A 117 -11.45 -6.86 -3.32
CA ALA A 117 -12.70 -6.21 -2.93
C ALA A 117 -12.78 -5.89 -1.42
N ASP A 118 -12.33 -6.81 -0.55
CA ASP A 118 -12.24 -6.56 0.89
C ASP A 118 -11.22 -5.45 1.18
N ALA A 119 -10.07 -5.46 0.52
CA ALA A 119 -9.05 -4.42 0.64
C ALA A 119 -9.61 -3.04 0.26
N ALA A 120 -10.33 -2.97 -0.86
CA ALA A 120 -10.95 -1.74 -1.33
C ALA A 120 -12.04 -1.26 -0.38
N ARG A 121 -12.88 -2.16 0.15
CA ARG A 121 -13.88 -1.81 1.18
C ARG A 121 -13.25 -1.26 2.45
N GLN A 122 -12.19 -1.89 2.95
CA GLN A 122 -11.45 -1.40 4.11
C GLN A 122 -10.80 -0.03 3.83
N ALA A 123 -10.24 0.17 2.63
CA ALA A 123 -9.67 1.44 2.23
C ALA A 123 -10.73 2.56 2.20
N ILE A 124 -11.89 2.31 1.59
CA ILE A 124 -13.02 3.24 1.57
C ILE A 124 -13.47 3.58 2.99
N ALA A 125 -13.61 2.58 3.87
CA ALA A 125 -13.98 2.79 5.27
C ALA A 125 -12.97 3.67 6.01
N LYS A 126 -11.66 3.49 5.78
CA LYS A 126 -10.61 4.36 6.35
C LYS A 126 -10.69 5.79 5.82
N ILE A 127 -10.94 5.96 4.52
CA ILE A 127 -11.05 7.28 3.88
C ILE A 127 -12.28 8.04 4.39
N GLN A 128 -13.42 7.35 4.56
CA GLN A 128 -14.66 7.94 5.07
C GLN A 128 -14.64 8.17 6.58
N GLY A 129 -14.00 7.26 7.33
CA GLY A 129 -13.83 7.33 8.78
C GLY A 129 -12.78 8.34 9.24
N GLY A 130 -11.92 8.82 8.35
CA GLY A 130 -10.96 9.91 8.60
C GLY A 130 -11.62 11.30 8.73
N LYS A 131 -12.70 11.41 9.52
CA LYS A 131 -13.26 12.71 9.92
C LYS A 131 -12.26 13.42 10.84
N SER A 132 -11.76 14.55 10.33
CA SER A 132 -11.40 15.79 11.03
C SER A 132 -10.94 15.67 12.49
N GLU A 133 -9.63 15.68 12.68
CA GLU A 133 -8.99 16.47 13.75
C GLU A 133 -8.13 17.55 13.11
#